data_AF-A0A800FK53-F1
#
_entry.id   AF-A0A800FK53-F1
#
_cell.length_a   1.000
_cell.length_b   1.000
_cell.length_c   1.000
_cell.angle_alpha   90.00
_cell.angle_beta   90.00
_cell.angle_gamma   90.00
#
_symmetry.space_group_name_H-M   'P 1'
#
loop_
_entity.id
_entity.type
_entity.pdbx_description
1 polymer ?
#
loop_
_entity_poly.entity_id
_entity_poly.type
_entity_poly.pdbx_seq_one_letter_code
_entity_poly.pdbx_strand_id
1 'polypeptide(L)'
;MNKILIILSLLIANQSNTEETAYKHQDVIIGLWDTYIDAVDNKKIQEMFSYFYLPATLHFDQSDPVVIESEENFKEIFNVWKDSPQANFHHTEREGITVNEIIEDFSCVADVVYKRLDKENNLISRTRSLYHFVYKDEKWKIYMISNVETDQD
;
A
#
# COMPACT_ATOMS: atom_id res chain seq x y z
N MET A 1 -19.02 -17.00 65.75
CA MET A 1 -18.07 -16.07 65.11
C MET A 1 -17.06 -16.94 64.37
N ASN A 2 -16.84 -16.92 63.05
CA ASN A 2 -17.18 -15.95 62.02
C ASN A 2 -17.61 -16.69 60.74
N LYS A 3 -18.57 -16.07 60.06
CA LYS A 3 -18.95 -16.33 58.68
C LYS A 3 -17.89 -15.70 57.78
N ILE A 4 -17.30 -16.43 56.85
CA ILE A 4 -16.78 -15.83 55.61
C ILE A 4 -17.13 -16.78 54.46
N LEU A 5 -18.16 -16.38 53.73
CA LEU A 5 -18.61 -16.93 52.47
C LEU A 5 -17.78 -16.22 51.38
N ILE A 6 -16.88 -16.93 50.69
CA ILE A 6 -16.21 -16.38 49.50
C ILE A 6 -16.96 -16.89 48.28
N ILE A 7 -17.80 -16.01 47.73
CA ILE A 7 -18.46 -16.20 46.45
C ILE A 7 -17.37 -16.03 45.38
N LEU A 8 -16.94 -17.14 44.79
CA LEU A 8 -16.10 -17.12 43.59
C LEU A 8 -16.99 -16.72 42.41
N SER A 9 -17.04 -15.42 42.12
CA SER A 9 -17.75 -14.88 40.97
C SER A 9 -17.10 -15.40 39.68
N LEU A 10 -17.86 -16.19 38.91
CA LEU A 10 -17.58 -16.47 37.51
C LEU A 10 -17.55 -15.13 36.75
N LEU A 11 -16.34 -14.63 36.48
CA LEU A 11 -16.10 -13.72 35.37
C LEU A 11 -15.77 -14.60 34.17
N ILE A 12 -16.82 -15.11 33.51
CA ILE A 12 -16.69 -15.45 32.10
C ILE A 12 -16.53 -14.10 31.40
N ALA A 13 -15.28 -13.72 31.16
CA ALA A 13 -15.01 -12.69 30.18
C ALA A 13 -15.58 -13.21 28.87
N ASN A 14 -16.69 -12.63 28.42
CA ASN A 14 -17.03 -12.62 27.01
C ASN A 14 -15.91 -11.83 26.33
N GLN A 15 -14.77 -12.48 26.07
CA GLN A 15 -13.92 -12.07 24.98
C GLN A 15 -14.78 -12.28 23.74
N SER A 16 -15.40 -11.21 23.27
CA SER A 16 -15.74 -11.11 21.87
C SER A 16 -14.42 -11.15 21.12
N ASN A 17 -13.90 -12.35 20.92
CA ASN A 17 -13.01 -12.62 19.81
C ASN A 17 -13.90 -12.49 18.58
N THR A 18 -14.17 -11.26 18.16
CA THR A 18 -14.24 -10.98 16.74
C THR A 18 -12.86 -11.37 16.24
N GLU A 19 -12.70 -12.64 15.88
CA GLU A 19 -11.69 -13.05 14.91
C GLU A 19 -12.01 -12.19 13.69
N GLU A 20 -11.32 -11.06 13.58
CA GLU A 20 -11.21 -10.35 12.33
C GLU A 20 -10.58 -11.36 11.38
N THR A 21 -11.41 -12.02 10.58
CA THR A 21 -10.96 -13.06 9.66
C THR A 21 -9.98 -12.38 8.74
N ALA A 22 -8.69 -12.66 8.91
CA ALA A 22 -7.63 -12.04 8.12
C ALA A 22 -7.99 -12.16 6.64
N TYR A 23 -7.96 -11.03 5.93
CA TYR A 23 -8.26 -11.00 4.51
C TYR A 23 -7.34 -12.01 3.79
N LYS A 24 -7.93 -12.98 3.09
CA LYS A 24 -7.19 -14.16 2.61
C LYS A 24 -6.09 -13.86 1.60
N HIS A 25 -6.15 -12.71 0.91
CA HIS A 25 -5.11 -12.28 -0.04
C HIS A 25 -4.16 -11.25 0.55
N GLN A 26 -4.24 -10.93 1.85
CA GLN A 26 -3.43 -9.90 2.50
C GLN A 26 -1.93 -10.08 2.22
N ASP A 27 -1.39 -11.28 2.46
CA ASP A 27 0.04 -11.55 2.25
C ASP A 27 0.45 -11.45 0.78
N VAL A 28 -0.45 -11.81 -0.15
CA VAL A 28 -0.24 -11.69 -1.59
C VAL A 28 -0.13 -10.21 -2.00
N ILE A 29 -1.04 -9.37 -1.49
CA ILE A 29 -1.05 -7.94 -1.78
C ILE A 29 0.17 -7.24 -1.18
N ILE A 30 0.54 -7.59 0.05
CA ILE A 30 1.75 -7.10 0.73
C ILE A 30 3.00 -7.45 -0.09
N GLY A 31 3.14 -8.71 -0.53
CA GLY A 31 4.28 -9.13 -1.35
C GLY A 31 4.32 -8.46 -2.73
N LEU A 32 3.16 -8.25 -3.36
CA LEU A 32 3.08 -7.50 -4.62
C LEU A 32 3.51 -6.05 -4.45
N TRP A 33 3.11 -5.41 -3.36
CA TRP A 33 3.56 -4.07 -3.04
C TRP A 33 5.08 -4.04 -2.82
N ASP A 34 5.64 -4.97 -2.05
CA ASP A 34 7.09 -5.03 -1.77
C ASP A 34 7.90 -5.16 -3.07
N THR A 35 7.53 -6.11 -3.93
CA THR A 35 8.19 -6.33 -5.22
C THR A 35 7.99 -5.19 -6.22
N TYR A 36 6.84 -4.51 -6.21
CA TYR A 36 6.63 -3.29 -6.99
C TYR A 36 7.55 -2.16 -6.51
N ILE A 37 7.67 -1.96 -5.19
CA ILE A 37 8.53 -0.94 -4.62
C ILE A 37 10.01 -1.22 -4.89
N ASP A 38 10.44 -2.48 -4.87
CA ASP A 38 11.78 -2.85 -5.32
C ASP A 38 12.04 -2.39 -6.77
N ALA A 39 11.07 -2.56 -7.66
CA ALA A 39 11.19 -2.08 -9.04
C ALA A 39 11.27 -0.55 -9.12
N VAL A 40 10.52 0.17 -8.27
CA VAL A 40 10.55 1.64 -8.12
C VAL A 40 11.92 2.11 -7.61
N ASP A 41 12.43 1.49 -6.54
CA ASP A 41 13.73 1.82 -5.92
C ASP A 41 14.90 1.62 -6.90
N ASN A 42 14.79 0.60 -7.76
CA ASN A 42 15.77 0.30 -8.81
C ASN A 42 15.49 1.03 -10.15
N LYS A 43 14.42 1.84 -10.24
CA LYS A 43 14.03 2.63 -11.42
C LYS A 43 13.91 1.76 -12.67
N LYS A 44 13.37 0.55 -12.49
CA LYS A 44 13.15 -0.45 -13.53
C LYS A 44 11.77 -0.26 -14.15
N ILE A 45 11.65 0.75 -15.01
CA ILE A 45 10.37 1.21 -15.59
C ILE A 45 9.55 0.07 -16.23
N GLN A 46 10.19 -0.85 -16.96
CA GLN A 46 9.50 -1.99 -17.55
C GLN A 46 8.93 -2.96 -16.50
N GLU A 47 9.68 -3.19 -15.42
CA GLU A 47 9.27 -4.05 -14.32
C GLU A 47 8.11 -3.39 -13.56
N MET A 48 8.21 -2.07 -13.29
CA MET A 48 7.14 -1.27 -12.69
C MET A 48 5.84 -1.39 -13.50
N PHE A 49 5.90 -1.22 -14.83
CA PHE A 49 4.73 -1.33 -15.71
C PHE A 49 4.03 -2.69 -15.58
N SER A 50 4.80 -3.76 -15.37
CA SER A 50 4.24 -5.11 -15.27
C SER A 50 3.27 -5.30 -14.11
N TYR A 51 3.25 -4.40 -13.11
CA TYR A 51 2.31 -4.46 -11.98
C TYR A 51 0.95 -3.81 -12.26
N PHE A 52 0.80 -3.11 -13.38
CA PHE A 52 -0.41 -2.35 -13.69
C PHE A 52 -1.42 -3.14 -14.53
N TYR A 53 -2.70 -2.83 -14.30
CA TYR A 53 -3.81 -3.17 -15.19
C TYR A 53 -4.33 -1.88 -15.81
N LEU A 54 -4.42 -1.84 -17.15
CA LEU A 54 -4.78 -0.64 -17.89
C LEU A 54 -6.30 -0.56 -18.18
N PRO A 55 -6.87 0.66 -18.25
CA PRO A 55 -6.23 1.93 -17.92
C PRO A 55 -5.96 2.05 -16.42
N ALA A 56 -4.90 2.76 -16.06
CA ALA A 56 -4.53 3.00 -14.66
C ALA A 56 -4.53 4.49 -14.33
N THR A 57 -4.85 4.86 -13.08
CA THR A 57 -4.89 6.26 -12.64
C THR A 57 -3.82 6.53 -11.59
N LEU A 58 -3.03 7.57 -11.80
CA LEU A 58 -2.06 8.08 -10.84
C LEU A 58 -2.54 9.44 -10.34
N HIS A 59 -2.77 9.57 -9.04
CA HIS A 59 -3.18 10.82 -8.42
C HIS A 59 -2.18 11.17 -7.31
N PHE A 60 -1.19 11.99 -7.65
CA PHE A 60 -0.16 12.42 -6.71
C PHE A 60 -0.39 13.89 -6.33
N ASP A 61 -0.42 14.14 -5.03
CA ASP A 61 -0.53 15.47 -4.43
C ASP A 61 -1.74 16.27 -4.97
N GLN A 62 -1.65 17.60 -5.04
CA GLN A 62 -2.73 18.49 -5.50
C GLN A 62 -2.87 18.56 -7.03
N SER A 63 -2.26 17.64 -7.78
CA SER A 63 -2.24 17.68 -9.24
C SER A 63 -3.43 16.94 -9.84
N ASP A 64 -3.81 17.30 -11.07
CA ASP A 64 -4.85 16.57 -11.79
C ASP A 64 -4.46 15.09 -11.95
N PRO A 65 -5.40 14.14 -11.74
CA PRO A 65 -5.12 12.72 -11.96
C PRO A 65 -4.63 12.46 -13.38
N VAL A 66 -3.54 11.69 -13.48
CA VAL A 66 -2.98 11.24 -14.75
C VAL A 66 -3.50 9.85 -15.08
N VAL A 67 -4.06 9.68 -16.27
CA VAL A 67 -4.51 8.38 -16.77
C VAL A 67 -3.44 7.79 -17.67
N ILE A 68 -3.08 6.53 -17.40
CA ILE A 68 -2.17 5.73 -18.21
C ILE A 68 -3.01 4.78 -19.05
N GLU A 69 -3.00 4.99 -20.37
CA GLU A 69 -3.78 4.20 -21.32
C GLU A 69 -2.94 3.11 -22.02
N SER A 70 -1.61 3.26 -22.01
CA SER A 70 -0.69 2.37 -22.71
C SER A 70 0.67 2.25 -22.03
N GLU A 71 1.44 1.23 -22.41
CA GLU A 71 2.85 1.07 -22.02
C GLU A 71 3.72 2.27 -22.46
N GLU A 72 3.41 2.84 -23.63
CA GLU A 72 4.13 4.01 -24.15
C GLU A 72 3.90 5.23 -23.25
N ASN A 73 2.64 5.52 -22.87
CA ASN A 73 2.34 6.60 -21.93
C ASN A 73 2.99 6.36 -20.57
N PHE A 74 2.98 5.11 -20.08
CA PHE A 74 3.67 4.76 -18.84
C PHE A 74 5.17 5.10 -18.92
N LYS A 75 5.83 4.66 -20.00
CA LYS A 75 7.27 4.90 -20.19
C LYS A 75 7.57 6.38 -20.31
N GLU A 76 6.75 7.15 -21.02
CA GLU A 76 6.93 8.60 -21.14
C GLU A 76 6.93 9.27 -19.76
N ILE A 77 5.87 9.03 -18.97
CA ILE A 77 5.71 9.60 -17.63
C ILE A 77 6.87 9.20 -16.71
N PHE A 78 7.19 7.91 -16.66
CA PHE A 78 8.17 7.40 -15.70
C PHE A 78 9.63 7.63 -16.11
N ASN A 79 9.92 7.86 -17.40
CA ASN A 79 11.24 8.36 -17.81
C ASN A 79 11.42 9.82 -17.36
N VAL A 80 10.40 10.67 -17.52
CA VAL A 80 10.46 12.05 -17.01
C VAL A 80 10.64 12.08 -15.49
N TRP A 81 9.89 11.25 -14.75
CA TRP A 81 10.05 11.11 -13.30
C TRP A 81 11.46 10.62 -12.93
N LYS A 82 12.01 9.63 -13.64
CA LYS A 82 13.33 9.07 -13.37
C LYS A 82 14.45 10.12 -13.46
N ASP A 83 14.30 11.10 -14.34
CA ASP A 83 15.25 12.18 -14.54
C ASP A 83 14.96 13.40 -13.64
N SER A 84 13.92 13.35 -12.80
CA SER A 84 13.50 14.46 -11.95
C SER A 84 14.05 14.33 -10.52
N PRO A 85 14.08 15.44 -9.73
CA PRO A 85 14.49 15.38 -8.33
C PRO A 85 13.68 14.42 -7.46
N GLN A 86 12.43 14.13 -7.84
CA GLN A 86 11.54 13.21 -7.12
C GLN A 86 12.02 11.75 -7.18
N ALA A 87 12.87 11.38 -8.14
CA ALA A 87 13.50 10.06 -8.22
C ALA A 87 14.82 9.96 -7.44
N ASN A 88 15.31 11.05 -6.83
CA ASN A 88 16.57 11.10 -6.08
C ASN A 88 16.48 10.50 -4.67
N PHE A 89 15.83 9.36 -4.52
CA PHE A 89 15.88 8.52 -3.32
C PHE A 89 16.64 7.24 -3.64
N HIS A 90 17.22 6.62 -2.62
CA HIS A 90 17.94 5.36 -2.74
C HIS A 90 17.05 4.15 -2.49
N HIS A 91 16.29 4.18 -1.40
CA HIS A 91 15.43 3.07 -0.98
C HIS A 91 14.15 3.58 -0.30
N THR A 92 13.11 2.76 -0.35
CA THR A 92 11.82 2.98 0.29
C THR A 92 11.62 2.00 1.46
N GLU A 93 11.44 2.53 2.66
CA GLU A 93 11.17 1.74 3.86
C GLU A 93 9.67 1.78 4.20
N ARG A 94 9.01 0.61 4.27
CA ARG A 94 7.61 0.50 4.70
C ARG A 94 7.49 0.65 6.22
N GLU A 95 6.69 1.60 6.68
CA GLU A 95 6.36 1.75 8.10
C GLU A 95 5.09 0.99 8.49
N GLY A 96 4.11 0.90 7.57
CA GLY A 96 2.86 0.21 7.83
C GLY A 96 2.07 -0.03 6.54
N ILE A 97 1.31 -1.11 6.51
CA ILE A 97 0.40 -1.47 5.42
C ILE A 97 -0.85 -2.11 6.01
N THR A 98 -2.01 -1.58 5.65
CA THR A 98 -3.31 -2.18 5.95
C THR A 98 -4.00 -2.52 4.64
N VAL A 99 -4.39 -3.77 4.46
CA VAL A 99 -5.09 -4.22 3.25
C VAL A 99 -6.58 -4.37 3.58
N ASN A 100 -7.42 -3.61 2.88
CA ASN A 100 -8.86 -3.62 3.04
C ASN A 100 -9.50 -4.22 1.80
N GLU A 101 -10.23 -5.32 1.95
CA GLU A 101 -11.05 -5.88 0.87
C GLU A 101 -12.24 -4.94 0.58
N ILE A 102 -12.45 -4.64 -0.70
CA ILE A 102 -13.58 -3.80 -1.15
C ILE A 102 -14.66 -4.67 -1.78
N ILE A 103 -14.27 -5.63 -2.62
CA ILE A 103 -15.15 -6.63 -3.23
C ILE A 103 -14.48 -7.98 -3.07
N GLU A 104 -15.23 -8.95 -2.54
CA GLU A 104 -14.75 -10.30 -2.28
C GLU A 104 -14.04 -10.88 -3.51
N ASP A 105 -12.79 -11.34 -3.32
CA ASP A 105 -11.97 -11.97 -4.37
C ASP A 105 -11.67 -11.13 -5.62
N PHE A 106 -12.03 -9.85 -5.62
CA PHE A 106 -11.98 -9.05 -6.84
C PHE A 106 -11.24 -7.73 -6.67
N SER A 107 -11.41 -7.02 -5.56
CA SER A 107 -10.73 -5.74 -5.36
C SER A 107 -10.40 -5.47 -3.90
N CYS A 108 -9.26 -4.83 -3.69
CA CYS A 108 -8.80 -4.40 -2.39
C CYS A 108 -7.99 -3.10 -2.49
N VAL A 109 -7.80 -2.44 -1.35
CA VAL A 109 -6.94 -1.25 -1.24
C VAL A 109 -5.90 -1.51 -0.17
N ALA A 110 -4.62 -1.36 -0.54
CA ALA A 110 -3.53 -1.28 0.42
C ALA A 110 -3.29 0.19 0.78
N ASP A 111 -3.54 0.52 2.04
CA ASP A 111 -3.20 1.81 2.64
C ASP A 111 -1.80 1.70 3.25
N VAL A 112 -0.84 2.42 2.67
CA VAL A 112 0.58 2.23 2.97
C VAL A 112 1.22 3.52 3.42
N VAL A 113 1.94 3.46 4.53
CA VAL A 113 2.83 4.52 5.01
C VAL A 113 4.26 4.07 4.81
N TYR A 114 5.06 4.89 4.13
CA TYR A 114 6.47 4.60 3.84
C TYR A 114 7.34 5.84 3.90
N LYS A 115 8.64 5.62 4.05
CA LYS A 115 9.69 6.62 3.99
C LYS A 115 10.54 6.43 2.75
N ARG A 116 10.99 7.52 2.15
CA ARG A 116 12.08 7.50 1.17
C ARG A 116 13.36 7.99 1.82
N LEU A 117 14.43 7.22 1.63
CA LEU A 117 15.73 7.47 2.22
C LEU A 117 16.77 7.74 1.14
N ASP A 118 17.77 8.57 1.44
CA ASP A 118 18.97 8.72 0.62
C ASP A 118 19.96 7.55 0.83
N LYS A 119 21.17 7.65 0.25
CA LYS A 119 22.18 6.58 0.34
C LYS A 119 22.78 6.45 1.73
N GLU A 120 22.70 7.52 2.52
CA GLU A 120 23.19 7.64 3.89
C GLU A 120 22.11 7.26 4.92
N ASN A 121 20.93 6.82 4.46
CA ASN A 121 19.73 6.52 5.25
C ASN A 121 19.10 7.76 5.92
N ASN A 122 19.34 8.97 5.41
CA ASN A 122 18.61 10.15 5.87
C ASN A 122 17.21 10.17 5.25
N LEU A 123 16.24 10.62 6.03
CA LEU A 123 14.85 10.79 5.58
C LEU A 123 14.75 11.92 4.54
N ILE A 124 14.25 11.59 3.35
CA ILE A 124 13.89 12.55 2.30
C ILE A 124 12.43 12.94 2.46
N SER A 125 11.55 11.95 2.56
CA SER A 125 10.11 12.17 2.66
C SER A 125 9.43 11.02 3.39
N ARG A 126 8.29 11.32 3.99
CA ARG A 126 7.35 10.35 4.54
C ARG A 126 6.02 10.53 3.82
N THR A 127 5.43 9.44 3.34
CA THR A 127 4.25 9.50 2.47
C THR A 127 3.25 8.42 2.88
N ARG A 128 1.96 8.75 2.79
CA ARG A 128 0.86 7.78 2.82
C ARG A 128 0.24 7.70 1.44
N SER A 129 0.13 6.50 0.88
CA SER A 129 -0.48 6.28 -0.43
C SER A 129 -1.43 5.09 -0.39
N LEU A 130 -2.53 5.19 -1.14
CA LEU A 130 -3.46 4.11 -1.39
C LEU A 130 -3.12 3.44 -2.72
N TYR A 131 -2.92 2.12 -2.68
CA TYR A 131 -2.72 1.29 -3.84
C TYR A 131 -3.98 0.45 -4.04
N HIS A 132 -4.71 0.72 -5.12
CA HIS A 132 -5.93 0.02 -5.45
C HIS A 132 -5.60 -1.14 -6.39
N PHE A 133 -5.93 -2.34 -5.95
CA PHE A 133 -5.70 -3.57 -6.69
C PHE A 133 -7.01 -4.16 -7.21
N VAL A 134 -6.95 -4.76 -8.39
CA VAL A 134 -8.00 -5.57 -8.98
C VAL A 134 -7.44 -6.94 -9.33
N TYR A 135 -8.23 -7.99 -9.12
CA TYR A 135 -7.92 -9.33 -9.57
C TYR A 135 -8.47 -9.52 -10.98
N LYS A 136 -7.56 -9.70 -11.94
CA LYS A 136 -7.91 -9.90 -13.34
C LYS A 136 -6.86 -10.74 -14.04
N ASP A 137 -7.29 -11.58 -14.98
CA ASP A 137 -6.42 -12.50 -15.73
C ASP A 137 -5.54 -13.34 -14.79
N GLU A 138 -6.16 -13.85 -13.73
CA GLU A 138 -5.54 -14.69 -12.68
C GLU A 138 -4.42 -14.00 -11.88
N LYS A 139 -4.37 -12.67 -11.88
CA LYS A 139 -3.34 -11.88 -11.19
C LYS A 139 -3.94 -10.65 -10.52
N TRP A 140 -3.41 -10.30 -9.36
CA TRP A 140 -3.64 -9.01 -8.75
C TRP A 140 -2.78 -7.94 -9.45
N LYS A 141 -3.39 -6.81 -9.77
CA LYS A 141 -2.74 -5.69 -10.48
C LYS A 141 -3.19 -4.35 -9.91
N ILE A 142 -2.28 -3.38 -9.93
CA ILE A 142 -2.54 -2.01 -9.56
C ILE A 142 -3.35 -1.35 -10.71
N TYR A 143 -4.50 -0.75 -10.40
CA TYR A 143 -5.24 0.06 -11.37
C TYR A 143 -5.34 1.53 -10.92
N MET A 144 -5.03 1.84 -9.66
CA MET A 144 -4.95 3.22 -9.20
C MET A 144 -3.94 3.36 -8.06
N ILE A 145 -3.20 4.46 -8.07
CA ILE A 145 -2.38 4.92 -6.95
C ILE A 145 -2.84 6.33 -6.60
N SER A 146 -3.10 6.60 -5.33
CA SER A 146 -3.38 7.94 -4.84
C SER A 146 -2.54 8.28 -3.60
N ASN A 147 -2.08 9.51 -3.49
CA ASN A 147 -1.51 10.02 -2.25
C ASN A 147 -2.63 10.46 -1.31
N VAL A 148 -2.46 10.18 -0.02
CA VAL A 148 -3.28 10.77 1.04
C VAL A 148 -2.52 11.97 1.55
N GLU A 149 -3.13 13.16 1.47
CA GLU A 149 -2.60 14.33 2.16
C GLU A 149 -2.48 14.00 3.64
N THR A 150 -1.24 14.02 4.14
CA THR A 150 -1.01 14.04 5.57
C THR A 150 -1.08 15.49 5.99
N ASP A 151 -2.07 15.82 6.84
CA ASP A 151 -2.05 17.06 7.60
C ASP A 151 -0.66 17.18 8.25
N GLN A 152 0.07 18.24 7.90
CA GLN A 152 1.34 18.53 8.54
C GLN A 152 1.03 18.93 10.00
N ASP A 153 1.34 18.05 10.95
CA ASP A 153 1.47 18.41 12.36
C ASP A 153 2.70 19.32 12.59
#